data_AF-A0A9N9P7S4-F1
#
_entry.id   AF-A0A9N9P7S4-F1
#
_cell.length_a   1.000
_cell.length_b   1.000
_cell.length_c   1.000
_cell.angle_alpha   90.00
_cell.angle_beta   90.00
_cell.angle_gamma   90.00
#
_symmetry.space_group_name_H-M   'P 1'
#
loop_
_entity.id
_entity.type
_entity.pdbx_description
1 polymer ?
#
loop_
_entity_poly.entity_id
_entity_poly.type
_entity_poly.pdbx_seq_one_letter_code
_entity_poly.pdbx_strand_id
1 'polypeptide(L)'
;MKEYEEVFKINNTVKPVWVLFTDGGPDENPRFINNIYQYCCLFKKLDLDYLTIRTNAPGQSAFNPVERAMASLSKKLGEISFSIDTFGNHLDSQGKIINKDLGLRNFRHAGEALCNIWQRDKIFGKPVYCEYVDEESMPFSDVVFETNLGCNNEKANDEYEEPEVGNVEDTEQVLWAWIENHAKMCKYSLDIRKCEVPECCSPKRAPEVATLLEPTNGFLPPVIKGKDNHFLNPIHTVEYLDSAKLAKYDEHCPSISAELYACLVCKKCKKYFPTCAFLLNHKHLAHPKSK
;
A
#
# COMPACT_ATOMS: atom_id res chain seq x y z
N MET A 1 -4.24 8.97 -18.74
CA MET A 1 -4.43 7.57 -18.26
C MET A 1 -3.92 6.50 -19.23
N LYS A 2 -3.91 6.73 -20.57
CA LYS A 2 -3.35 5.79 -21.56
C LYS A 2 -1.84 5.58 -21.39
N GLU A 3 -1.15 6.57 -20.82
CA GLU A 3 0.31 6.60 -20.65
C GLU A 3 0.83 5.51 -19.68
N TYR A 4 -0.03 5.00 -18.79
CA TYR A 4 0.35 3.98 -17.80
C TYR A 4 -0.07 2.57 -18.18
N GLU A 5 -0.77 2.39 -19.30
CA GLU A 5 -1.21 1.06 -19.73
C GLU A 5 -0.01 0.15 -19.99
N GLU A 6 1.10 0.65 -20.52
CA GLU A 6 2.32 -0.14 -20.73
C GLU A 6 3.03 -0.52 -19.42
N VAL A 7 2.82 0.27 -18.37
CA VAL A 7 3.36 0.00 -17.02
C VAL A 7 2.58 -1.14 -16.38
N PHE A 8 1.25 -1.13 -16.48
CA PHE A 8 0.39 -2.09 -15.80
C PHE A 8 -0.05 -3.27 -16.67
N LYS A 9 0.08 -3.18 -17.99
CA LYS A 9 -0.39 -4.18 -18.95
C LYS A 9 0.72 -4.64 -19.91
N ILE A 10 0.58 -5.86 -20.42
CA ILE A 10 1.31 -6.41 -21.56
C ILE A 10 0.24 -6.94 -22.53
N ASN A 11 0.32 -6.58 -23.82
CA ASN A 11 -0.67 -6.97 -24.82
C ASN A 11 -2.13 -6.66 -24.38
N ASN A 12 -2.34 -5.46 -23.84
CA ASN A 12 -3.61 -4.98 -23.27
C ASN A 12 -4.18 -5.82 -22.10
N THR A 13 -3.39 -6.72 -21.54
CA THR A 13 -3.77 -7.55 -20.37
C THR A 13 -2.98 -7.09 -19.16
N VAL A 14 -3.64 -6.91 -18.01
CA VAL A 14 -2.97 -6.50 -16.77
C VAL A 14 -1.87 -7.49 -16.40
N LYS A 15 -0.66 -7.00 -16.08
CA LYS A 15 0.47 -7.82 -15.62
C LYS A 15 0.03 -8.60 -14.39
N PRO A 16 0.22 -9.94 -14.35
CA PRO A 16 -0.29 -10.77 -13.26
C PRO A 16 0.43 -10.56 -11.92
N VAL A 17 1.61 -9.96 -11.93
CA VAL A 17 2.49 -9.90 -10.76
C VAL A 17 2.84 -8.45 -10.49
N TRP A 18 2.47 -7.96 -9.30
CA TRP A 18 2.68 -6.59 -8.87
C TRP A 18 3.55 -6.55 -7.61
N VAL A 19 4.56 -5.69 -7.63
CA VAL A 19 5.48 -5.45 -6.52
C VAL A 19 5.46 -3.96 -6.22
N LEU A 20 4.86 -3.58 -5.10
CA LEU A 20 4.69 -2.21 -4.68
C LEU A 20 5.63 -1.89 -3.51
N PHE A 21 6.31 -0.76 -3.61
CA PHE A 21 7.11 -0.17 -2.53
C PHE A 21 6.41 1.07 -2.02
N THR A 22 6.21 1.15 -0.71
CA THR A 22 5.58 2.30 -0.04
C THR A 22 6.53 2.91 0.98
N ASP A 23 6.28 4.17 1.34
CA ASP A 23 7.08 4.85 2.37
C ASP A 23 6.75 4.33 3.79
N GLY A 24 5.60 3.65 3.92
CA GLY A 24 5.19 3.00 5.17
C GLY A 24 4.66 3.96 6.23
N GLY A 25 4.36 5.20 5.84
CA GLY A 25 3.58 6.15 6.62
C GLY A 25 2.22 5.58 7.04
N PRO A 26 1.52 6.24 7.98
CA PRO A 26 0.26 5.73 8.54
C PRO A 26 -0.76 5.32 7.48
N ASP A 27 -0.89 6.12 6.42
CA ASP A 27 -1.91 5.92 5.39
C ASP A 27 -1.56 4.78 4.42
N GLU A 28 -0.26 4.47 4.26
CA GLU A 28 0.23 3.49 3.27
C GLU A 28 0.69 2.16 3.89
N ASN A 29 0.71 2.07 5.22
CA ASN A 29 1.35 0.96 5.89
C ASN A 29 0.58 -0.36 5.62
N PRO A 30 1.24 -1.42 5.13
CA PRO A 30 0.59 -2.68 4.75
C PRO A 30 0.05 -3.48 5.94
N ARG A 31 0.38 -3.07 7.19
CA ARG A 31 -0.12 -3.75 8.40
C ARG A 31 -1.55 -3.38 8.77
N PHE A 32 -2.06 -2.26 8.25
CA PHE A 32 -3.37 -1.75 8.64
C PHE A 32 -4.48 -2.46 7.87
N ILE A 33 -5.57 -2.71 8.57
CA ILE A 33 -6.63 -3.58 8.09
C ILE A 33 -7.34 -3.01 6.86
N ASN A 34 -7.63 -1.70 6.86
CA ASN A 34 -8.26 -1.03 5.73
C ASN A 34 -7.40 -1.20 4.47
N ASN A 35 -6.09 -0.97 4.57
CA ASN A 35 -5.15 -1.16 3.47
C ASN A 35 -5.12 -2.62 2.99
N ILE A 36 -5.10 -3.60 3.89
CA ILE A 36 -5.14 -5.02 3.53
C ILE A 36 -6.40 -5.34 2.72
N TYR A 37 -7.57 -4.86 3.17
CA TYR A 37 -8.82 -5.06 2.45
C TYR A 37 -8.78 -4.42 1.06
N GLN A 38 -8.30 -3.18 0.96
CA GLN A 38 -8.14 -2.49 -0.32
C GLN A 38 -7.24 -3.27 -1.29
N TYR A 39 -6.10 -3.75 -0.83
CA TYR A 39 -5.20 -4.55 -1.65
C TYR A 39 -5.81 -5.91 -2.04
N CYS A 40 -6.62 -6.53 -1.18
CA CYS A 40 -7.33 -7.76 -1.50
C CYS A 40 -8.43 -7.53 -2.55
N CYS A 41 -9.20 -6.44 -2.44
CA CYS A 41 -10.18 -6.03 -3.45
C CYS A 41 -9.50 -5.76 -4.79
N LEU A 42 -8.40 -5.01 -4.78
CA LEU A 42 -7.59 -4.73 -5.97
C LEU A 42 -7.06 -6.02 -6.61
N PHE A 43 -6.54 -6.94 -5.80
CA PHE A 43 -6.03 -8.24 -6.23
C PHE A 43 -7.10 -9.05 -6.97
N LYS A 44 -8.31 -9.16 -6.40
CA LYS A 44 -9.44 -9.84 -7.03
C LYS A 44 -9.89 -9.14 -8.30
N LYS A 45 -10.07 -7.81 -8.26
CA LYS A 45 -10.57 -7.01 -9.38
C LYS A 45 -9.66 -7.07 -10.61
N LEU A 46 -8.35 -7.14 -10.40
CA LEU A 46 -7.36 -7.18 -11.48
C LEU A 46 -6.93 -8.60 -11.86
N ASP A 47 -7.51 -9.64 -11.23
CA ASP A 47 -7.14 -11.05 -11.41
C ASP A 47 -5.61 -11.26 -11.32
N LEU A 48 -4.98 -10.67 -10.32
CA LEU A 48 -3.54 -10.82 -10.11
C LEU A 48 -3.20 -12.23 -9.64
N ASP A 49 -2.04 -12.74 -10.02
CA ASP A 49 -1.52 -14.00 -9.49
C ASP A 49 -0.74 -13.78 -8.20
N TYR A 50 -0.05 -12.64 -8.12
CA TYR A 50 0.76 -12.26 -6.96
C TYR A 50 0.79 -10.74 -6.80
N LEU A 51 0.59 -10.28 -5.57
CA LEU A 51 0.74 -8.88 -5.17
C LEU A 51 1.54 -8.82 -3.88
N THR A 52 2.57 -7.97 -3.85
CA THR A 52 3.27 -7.66 -2.61
C THR A 52 3.39 -6.16 -2.40
N ILE A 53 3.23 -5.73 -1.14
CA ILE A 53 3.38 -4.36 -0.70
C ILE A 53 4.45 -4.38 0.38
N ARG A 54 5.52 -3.61 0.16
CA ARG A 54 6.70 -3.62 1.01
C ARG A 54 7.05 -2.20 1.43
N THR A 55 7.39 -2.04 2.71
CA THR A 55 7.98 -0.82 3.24
C THR A 55 9.34 -1.14 3.85
N ASN A 56 10.24 -0.16 3.86
CA ASN A 56 11.50 -0.28 4.56
C ASN A 56 11.29 -0.30 6.09
N ALA A 57 12.20 -0.96 6.80
CA ALA A 57 12.22 -0.93 8.27
C ALA A 57 12.74 0.43 8.79
N PRO A 58 12.40 0.82 10.04
CA PRO A 58 12.90 2.05 10.65
C PRO A 58 14.42 2.17 10.60
N GLY A 59 14.91 3.39 10.35
CA GLY A 59 16.34 3.68 10.23
C GLY A 59 16.97 3.28 8.89
N GLN A 60 16.16 2.86 7.90
CA GLN A 60 16.61 2.54 6.54
C GLN A 60 16.07 3.54 5.48
N SER A 61 15.61 4.71 5.92
CA SER A 61 15.12 5.81 5.07
C SER A 61 16.11 6.20 3.96
N ALA A 62 17.41 6.24 4.28
CA ALA A 62 18.47 6.51 3.29
C ALA A 62 18.54 5.48 2.14
N PHE A 63 17.97 4.28 2.33
CA PHE A 63 17.91 3.21 1.34
C PHE A 63 16.50 2.99 0.79
N ASN A 64 15.50 3.76 1.25
CA ASN A 64 14.14 3.67 0.76
C ASN A 64 14.08 4.30 -0.65
N PRO A 65 13.80 3.51 -1.71
CA PRO A 65 13.77 4.04 -3.07
C PRO A 65 12.67 5.09 -3.26
N VAL A 66 11.56 4.98 -2.52
CA VAL A 66 10.46 5.95 -2.56
C VAL A 66 10.92 7.28 -1.97
N GLU A 67 11.44 7.29 -0.74
CA GLU A 67 11.97 8.51 -0.12
C GLU A 67 13.09 9.13 -0.94
N ARG A 68 14.00 8.33 -1.51
CA ARG A 68 15.08 8.84 -2.37
C ARG A 68 14.56 9.47 -3.65
N ALA A 69 13.51 8.90 -4.24
CA ALA A 69 12.85 9.48 -5.40
C ALA A 69 12.18 10.81 -5.00
N MET A 70 11.41 10.83 -3.92
CA MET A 70 10.73 12.03 -3.43
C MET A 70 11.72 13.13 -3.01
N ALA A 71 12.81 12.79 -2.35
CA ALA A 71 13.83 13.75 -1.90
C ALA A 71 14.42 14.55 -3.08
N SER A 72 14.53 13.93 -4.26
CA SER A 72 14.98 14.62 -5.47
C SER A 72 14.00 15.69 -5.94
N LEU A 73 12.70 15.46 -5.75
CA LEU A 73 11.63 16.40 -6.04
C LEU A 73 11.58 17.51 -4.99
N SER A 74 11.55 17.15 -3.71
CA SER A 74 11.43 18.10 -2.59
C SER A 74 12.59 19.08 -2.52
N LYS A 75 13.83 18.62 -2.77
CA LYS A 75 15.01 19.49 -2.77
C LYS A 75 14.88 20.67 -3.75
N LYS A 76 14.21 20.47 -4.87
CA LYS A 76 14.04 21.51 -5.91
C LYS A 76 12.95 22.51 -5.58
N LEU A 77 12.01 22.12 -4.72
CA LEU A 77 10.96 23.02 -4.24
C LEU A 77 11.46 24.00 -3.17
N GLY A 78 12.61 23.72 -2.55
CA GLY A 78 13.15 24.54 -1.44
C GLY A 78 13.40 26.01 -1.77
N GLU A 79 13.47 26.38 -3.05
CA GLU A 79 13.67 27.76 -3.51
C GLU A 79 12.51 28.28 -4.37
N ILE A 80 11.40 27.54 -4.43
CA ILE A 80 10.25 27.88 -5.28
C ILE A 80 9.16 28.50 -4.40
N SER A 81 8.67 29.67 -4.80
CA SER A 81 7.54 30.35 -4.17
C SER A 81 6.53 30.73 -5.24
N PHE A 82 5.27 30.38 -5.00
CA PHE A 82 4.16 30.77 -5.87
C PHE A 82 3.40 31.94 -5.24
N SER A 83 2.96 32.88 -6.08
CA SER A 83 2.05 33.94 -5.65
C SER A 83 0.67 33.33 -5.40
N ILE A 84 0.13 33.62 -4.21
CA ILE A 84 -1.21 33.19 -3.79
C ILE A 84 -2.34 33.90 -4.59
N ASP A 85 -2.00 34.97 -5.30
CA ASP A 85 -2.93 35.92 -5.91
C ASP A 85 -2.63 36.18 -7.39
N THR A 86 -2.12 35.17 -8.11
CA THR A 86 -1.72 35.29 -9.52
C THR A 86 -2.81 35.90 -10.42
N PHE A 87 -4.09 35.60 -10.17
CA PHE A 87 -5.25 36.17 -10.87
C PHE A 87 -6.01 37.23 -10.07
N GLY A 88 -5.47 37.67 -8.94
CA GLY A 88 -6.07 38.63 -8.03
C GLY A 88 -6.22 38.10 -6.62
N ASN A 89 -6.36 39.04 -5.67
CA ASN A 89 -6.52 38.73 -4.26
C ASN A 89 -7.89 38.09 -3.99
N HIS A 90 -7.87 36.92 -3.35
CA HIS A 90 -9.06 36.17 -2.94
C HIS A 90 -9.20 36.08 -1.42
N LEU A 91 -8.35 36.79 -0.68
CA LEU A 91 -8.27 36.81 0.77
C LEU A 91 -8.65 38.19 1.33
N ASP A 92 -9.26 38.22 2.52
CA ASP A 92 -9.40 39.45 3.29
C ASP A 92 -8.12 39.83 4.05
N SER A 93 -8.18 40.92 4.82
CA SER A 93 -7.06 41.39 5.66
C SER A 93 -6.66 40.43 6.78
N GLN A 94 -7.47 39.40 7.07
CA GLN A 94 -7.20 38.36 8.05
C GLN A 94 -6.74 37.04 7.40
N GLY A 95 -6.64 36.99 6.07
CA GLY A 95 -6.26 35.79 5.32
C GLY A 95 -7.40 34.79 5.11
N LYS A 96 -8.66 35.19 5.34
CA LYS A 96 -9.83 34.34 5.08
C LYS A 96 -10.24 34.43 3.61
N ILE A 97 -10.60 33.29 3.02
CA ILE A 97 -11.08 33.22 1.64
C ILE A 97 -12.41 33.98 1.52
N ILE A 98 -12.40 35.06 0.73
CA ILE A 98 -13.59 35.86 0.39
C ILE A 98 -14.14 35.53 -1.00
N ASN A 99 -13.34 34.89 -1.86
CA ASN A 99 -13.76 34.44 -3.18
C ASN A 99 -13.21 33.02 -3.43
N LYS A 100 -14.07 32.01 -3.23
CA LYS A 100 -13.70 30.59 -3.35
C LYS A 100 -13.27 30.24 -4.77
N ASP A 101 -14.03 30.67 -5.78
CA ASP A 101 -13.74 30.36 -7.18
C ASP A 101 -12.39 30.94 -7.63
N LEU A 102 -12.09 32.17 -7.22
CA LEU A 102 -10.79 32.80 -7.49
C LEU A 102 -9.67 32.11 -6.73
N GLY A 103 -9.90 31.69 -5.49
CA GLY A 103 -8.97 30.89 -4.69
C GLY A 103 -8.62 29.56 -5.35
N LEU A 104 -9.64 28.81 -5.79
CA LEU A 104 -9.46 27.55 -6.53
C LEU A 104 -8.68 27.76 -7.82
N ARG A 105 -8.97 28.83 -8.57
CA ARG A 105 -8.24 29.16 -9.80
C ARG A 105 -6.77 29.49 -9.56
N ASN A 106 -6.47 30.25 -8.50
CA ASN A 106 -5.09 30.54 -8.09
C ASN A 106 -4.37 29.26 -7.64
N PHE A 107 -5.03 28.42 -6.85
CA PHE A 107 -4.45 27.16 -6.35
C PHE A 107 -4.17 26.17 -7.49
N ARG A 108 -5.12 26.02 -8.42
CA ARG A 108 -4.93 25.22 -9.64
C ARG A 108 -3.72 25.68 -10.45
N HIS A 109 -3.54 26.98 -10.63
CA HIS A 109 -2.38 27.50 -11.34
C HIS A 109 -1.05 27.18 -10.66
N ALA A 110 -0.99 27.28 -9.33
CA ALA A 110 0.18 26.85 -8.57
C ALA A 110 0.43 25.33 -8.71
N GLY A 111 -0.62 24.52 -8.66
CA GLY A 111 -0.56 23.08 -8.87
C GLY A 111 -0.06 22.69 -10.27
N GLU A 112 -0.62 23.29 -11.32
CA GLU A 112 -0.17 23.09 -12.71
C GLU A 112 1.29 23.54 -12.91
N ALA A 113 1.70 24.63 -12.27
CA ALA A 113 3.09 25.08 -12.28
C ALA A 113 4.03 24.08 -11.59
N LEU A 114 3.62 23.49 -10.46
CA LEU A 114 4.34 22.40 -9.79
C LEU A 114 4.47 21.16 -10.68
N CYS A 115 3.39 20.74 -11.36
CA CYS A 115 3.43 19.64 -12.31
C CYS A 115 4.48 19.88 -13.41
N ASN A 116 4.51 21.10 -13.97
CA ASN A 116 5.49 21.50 -14.98
C ASN A 116 6.93 21.47 -14.48
N ILE A 117 7.17 21.72 -13.18
CA ILE A 117 8.51 21.61 -12.57
C ILE A 117 8.89 20.14 -12.45
N TRP A 118 8.03 19.33 -11.84
CA TRP A 118 8.32 17.91 -11.60
C TRP A 118 8.48 17.09 -12.88
N GLN A 119 7.73 17.39 -13.95
CA GLN A 119 7.85 16.70 -15.24
C GLN A 119 9.21 16.91 -15.95
N ARG A 120 9.95 17.98 -15.63
CA ARG A 120 11.26 18.25 -16.26
C ARG A 120 12.32 17.24 -15.85
N ASP A 121 12.09 16.56 -14.75
CA ASP A 121 13.04 15.64 -14.16
C ASP A 121 12.75 14.20 -14.49
N LYS A 122 13.83 13.40 -14.44
CA LYS A 122 13.75 11.96 -14.54
C LYS A 122 13.97 11.34 -13.17
N ILE A 123 13.07 10.47 -12.76
CA ILE A 123 13.24 9.62 -11.57
C ILE A 123 13.77 8.27 -12.05
N PHE A 124 14.95 7.88 -11.56
CA PHE A 124 15.65 6.65 -11.99
C PHE A 124 15.82 6.54 -13.52
N GLY A 125 16.06 7.67 -14.19
CA GLY A 125 16.22 7.72 -15.65
C GLY A 125 14.93 7.58 -16.45
N LYS A 126 13.77 7.45 -15.79
CA LYS A 126 12.45 7.41 -16.41
C LYS A 126 11.79 8.79 -16.40
N PRO A 127 11.01 9.15 -17.44
CA PRO A 127 10.27 10.41 -17.44
C PRO A 127 9.26 10.43 -16.29
N VAL A 128 9.08 11.61 -15.69
CA VAL A 128 8.04 11.86 -14.69
C VAL A 128 6.83 12.45 -15.39
N TYR A 129 5.67 11.86 -15.13
CA TYR A 129 4.38 12.39 -15.55
C TYR A 129 3.69 12.94 -14.31
N CYS A 130 3.16 14.17 -14.39
CA CYS A 130 2.51 14.81 -13.28
C CYS A 130 1.30 15.59 -13.77
N GLU A 131 0.16 15.41 -13.11
CA GLU A 131 -1.08 16.07 -13.45
C GLU A 131 -1.65 16.68 -12.17
N TYR A 132 -2.19 17.88 -12.28
CA TYR A 132 -2.94 18.49 -11.20
C TYR A 132 -4.34 17.90 -11.21
N VAL A 133 -4.74 17.34 -10.08
CA VAL A 133 -6.07 16.76 -9.87
C VAL A 133 -6.76 17.63 -8.82
N ASP A 134 -7.92 18.17 -9.16
CA ASP A 134 -8.80 18.80 -8.16
C ASP A 134 -9.75 17.75 -7.55
N GLU A 135 -10.31 18.04 -6.38
CA GLU A 135 -11.20 17.11 -5.67
C GLU A 135 -12.44 16.74 -6.50
N GLU A 136 -12.92 17.65 -7.35
CA GLU A 136 -14.07 17.42 -8.25
C GLU A 136 -13.72 16.47 -9.42
N SER A 137 -12.44 16.35 -9.76
CA SER A 137 -11.90 15.49 -10.82
C SER A 137 -11.08 14.33 -10.29
N MET A 138 -11.37 13.84 -9.08
CA MET A 138 -10.71 12.64 -8.55
C MET A 138 -10.78 11.49 -9.57
N PRO A 139 -9.64 11.06 -10.18
CA PRO A 139 -9.63 10.10 -11.28
C PRO A 139 -10.00 8.67 -10.84
N PHE A 140 -10.17 8.49 -9.53
CA PHE A 140 -10.59 7.25 -8.89
C PHE A 140 -11.96 7.39 -8.20
N SER A 141 -12.71 8.46 -8.46
CA SER A 141 -14.09 8.61 -7.98
C SER A 141 -14.99 7.45 -8.45
N ASP A 142 -14.75 6.95 -9.66
CA ASP A 142 -15.39 5.74 -10.20
C ASP A 142 -14.90 4.44 -9.55
N VAL A 143 -13.86 4.51 -8.71
CA VAL A 143 -13.29 3.39 -7.96
C VAL A 143 -13.66 3.54 -6.49
N VAL A 144 -14.95 3.40 -6.21
CA VAL A 144 -15.46 3.31 -4.84
C VAL A 144 -15.02 1.96 -4.25
N PHE A 145 -14.28 2.01 -3.14
CA PHE A 145 -14.03 0.86 -2.31
C PHE A 145 -14.63 1.11 -0.93
N GLU A 146 -15.89 0.72 -0.72
CA GLU A 146 -16.54 0.87 0.58
C GLU A 146 -15.83 0.01 1.64
N THR A 147 -15.09 0.66 2.55
CA THR A 147 -14.61 0.01 3.77
C THR A 147 -15.72 0.02 4.81
N ASN A 148 -16.68 -0.90 4.68
CA ASN A 148 -17.62 -1.18 5.77
C ASN A 148 -16.94 -2.09 6.81
N LEU A 149 -16.00 -1.51 7.55
CA LEU A 149 -15.56 -2.05 8.84
C LEU A 149 -15.88 -1.01 9.89
N GLY A 150 -16.79 -1.36 10.80
CA GLY A 150 -16.91 -0.74 12.11
C GLY A 150 -15.67 -0.99 12.97
N CYS A 151 -14.51 -0.52 12.50
CA CYS A 151 -13.33 -0.33 13.32
C CYS A 151 -13.54 1.00 14.03
N ASN A 152 -13.88 0.94 15.31
CA ASN A 152 -13.97 2.10 16.19
C ASN A 152 -12.75 3.00 15.96
N ASN A 153 -13.01 4.19 15.43
CA ASN A 153 -12.06 5.26 15.26
C ASN A 153 -11.28 5.46 16.58
N GLU A 154 -10.00 5.14 16.59
CA GLU A 154 -9.06 5.96 17.36
C GLU A 154 -9.11 7.33 16.70
N LYS A 155 -9.89 8.22 17.32
CA LYS A 155 -10.20 9.57 16.85
C LYS A 155 -8.90 10.30 16.49
N ALA A 156 -8.65 10.45 15.19
CA ALA A 156 -8.02 11.66 14.69
C ALA A 156 -9.13 12.71 14.66
N ASN A 157 -8.99 13.73 15.50
CA ASN A 157 -9.80 14.93 15.39
C ASN A 157 -9.42 15.61 14.08
N ASP A 158 -10.23 15.45 13.05
CA ASP A 158 -10.36 16.42 11.97
C ASP A 158 -11.82 16.37 11.48
N GLU A 159 -12.45 17.54 11.45
CA GLU A 159 -13.83 17.74 10.99
C GLU A 159 -13.92 17.41 9.50
N TYR A 160 -14.26 16.15 9.19
CA TYR A 160 -14.75 15.74 7.88
C TYR A 160 -16.23 15.38 8.02
N GLU A 161 -17.10 16.16 7.37
CA GLU A 161 -18.50 15.78 7.18
C GLU A 161 -18.58 14.77 6.02
N GLU A 162 -18.98 13.53 6.31
CA GLU A 162 -19.23 12.49 5.31
C GLU A 162 -20.46 12.86 4.46
N PRO A 163 -20.42 12.73 3.11
CA PRO A 163 -21.60 12.92 2.28
C PRO A 163 -22.59 11.74 2.44
N GLU A 164 -23.88 12.06 2.48
CA GLU A 164 -24.98 11.09 2.61
C GLU A 164 -24.95 10.03 1.48
N VAL A 165 -24.76 8.77 1.87
CA VAL A 165 -24.70 7.61 0.97
C VAL A 165 -26.10 7.26 0.47
N GLY A 166 -26.32 7.39 -0.84
CA GLY A 166 -27.47 6.82 -1.54
C GLY A 166 -27.37 5.29 -1.63
N ASN A 167 -28.49 4.61 -1.41
CA ASN A 167 -28.61 3.15 -1.48
C ASN A 167 -28.18 2.61 -2.87
N VAL A 168 -27.11 1.83 -2.95
CA VAL A 168 -26.77 1.00 -4.12
C VAL A 168 -26.21 -0.35 -3.68
N GLU A 169 -26.60 -1.39 -4.40
CA GLU A 169 -26.50 -2.82 -4.12
C GLU A 169 -25.08 -3.42 -4.30
N ASP A 170 -24.71 -4.32 -3.37
CA ASP A 170 -23.69 -5.39 -3.43
C ASP A 170 -22.25 -5.07 -3.94
N THR A 171 -21.37 -4.62 -3.03
CA THR A 171 -19.92 -4.88 -3.15
C THR A 171 -19.54 -6.12 -2.35
N GLU A 172 -19.01 -7.14 -3.04
CA GLU A 172 -18.62 -8.43 -2.47
C GLU A 172 -17.47 -8.27 -1.44
N GLN A 173 -17.84 -8.17 -0.17
CA GLN A 173 -16.91 -8.00 0.95
C GLN A 173 -15.89 -9.15 1.00
N VAL A 174 -14.59 -8.86 1.00
CA VAL A 174 -13.56 -9.90 1.15
C VAL A 174 -13.66 -10.49 2.55
N LEU A 175 -13.99 -11.77 2.67
CA LEU A 175 -14.09 -12.42 3.98
C LEU A 175 -12.71 -12.59 4.63
N TRP A 176 -12.63 -12.46 5.96
CA TRP A 176 -11.38 -12.70 6.71
C TRP A 176 -10.78 -14.08 6.43
N ALA A 177 -11.61 -15.12 6.28
CA ALA A 177 -11.16 -16.46 5.92
C ALA A 177 -10.43 -16.49 4.57
N TRP A 178 -10.87 -15.66 3.60
CA TRP A 178 -10.19 -15.51 2.33
C TRP A 178 -8.81 -14.86 2.52
N ILE A 179 -8.74 -13.76 3.29
CA ILE A 179 -7.48 -13.08 3.61
C ILE A 179 -6.50 -14.05 4.27
N GLU A 180 -6.95 -14.84 5.25
CA GLU A 180 -6.10 -15.80 5.93
C GLU A 180 -5.52 -16.90 5.03
N ASN A 181 -6.23 -17.25 3.95
CA ASN A 181 -5.81 -18.28 3.00
C ASN A 181 -4.91 -17.73 1.89
N HIS A 182 -5.13 -16.47 1.48
CA HIS A 182 -4.46 -15.88 0.32
C HIS A 182 -3.34 -14.91 0.70
N ALA A 183 -3.38 -14.35 1.91
CA ALA A 183 -2.46 -13.31 2.33
C ALA A 183 -1.50 -13.75 3.43
N LYS A 184 -0.27 -13.24 3.34
CA LYS A 184 0.73 -13.28 4.40
C LYS A 184 0.99 -11.86 4.87
N MET A 185 0.64 -11.59 6.12
CA MET A 185 0.79 -10.28 6.75
C MET A 185 2.00 -10.28 7.69
N CYS A 186 2.84 -9.26 7.57
CA CYS A 186 3.98 -9.00 8.45
C CYS A 186 4.00 -7.51 8.84
N LYS A 187 4.95 -7.12 9.69
CA LYS A 187 5.08 -5.73 10.16
C LYS A 187 5.35 -4.71 9.06
N TYR A 188 6.12 -5.12 8.05
CA TYR A 188 6.62 -4.26 6.96
C TYR A 188 6.25 -4.79 5.58
N SER A 189 5.38 -5.81 5.51
CA SER A 189 5.00 -6.40 4.24
C SER A 189 3.62 -7.05 4.28
N LEU A 190 2.98 -7.01 3.12
CA LEU A 190 1.79 -7.79 2.81
C LEU A 190 2.06 -8.52 1.49
N ASP A 191 1.82 -9.82 1.47
CA ASP A 191 1.85 -10.62 0.25
C ASP A 191 0.49 -11.26 0.05
N ILE A 192 0.00 -11.28 -1.18
CA ILE A 192 -1.27 -11.88 -1.58
C ILE A 192 -1.00 -12.74 -2.80
N ARG A 193 -1.49 -13.98 -2.79
CA ARG A 193 -1.32 -14.93 -3.89
C ARG A 193 -2.62 -15.65 -4.22
N LYS A 194 -2.74 -16.13 -5.46
CA LYS A 194 -3.79 -17.10 -5.81
C LYS A 194 -3.57 -18.43 -5.07
N CYS A 195 -4.66 -19.07 -4.66
CA CYS A 195 -4.64 -20.44 -4.19
C CYS A 195 -4.71 -21.43 -5.38
N GLU A 196 -4.68 -22.73 -5.09
CA GLU A 196 -4.85 -23.79 -6.10
C GLU A 196 -6.32 -24.23 -6.26
N VAL A 197 -7.24 -23.68 -5.46
CA VAL A 197 -8.66 -24.08 -5.46
C VAL A 197 -9.37 -23.41 -6.65
N PRO A 198 -9.81 -24.17 -7.67
CA PRO A 198 -10.40 -23.60 -8.89
C PRO A 198 -11.70 -22.84 -8.65
N GLU A 199 -12.46 -23.22 -7.62
CA GLU A 199 -13.69 -22.52 -7.21
C GLU A 199 -13.40 -21.16 -6.55
N CYS A 200 -12.14 -20.91 -6.15
CA CYS A 200 -11.75 -19.69 -5.44
C CYS A 200 -10.90 -18.76 -6.30
N CYS A 201 -9.97 -19.29 -7.10
CA CYS A 201 -9.06 -18.51 -7.94
C CYS A 201 -9.05 -19.05 -9.37
N SER A 202 -8.99 -18.12 -10.33
CA SER A 202 -8.75 -18.46 -11.74
C SER A 202 -7.35 -19.10 -11.93
N PRO A 203 -7.09 -19.76 -13.07
CA PRO A 203 -5.77 -20.28 -13.38
C PRO A 203 -4.68 -19.19 -13.33
N LYS A 204 -3.49 -19.55 -12.85
CA LYS A 204 -2.35 -18.63 -12.79
C LYS A 204 -1.86 -18.32 -14.19
N ARG A 205 -1.67 -17.03 -14.46
CA ARG A 205 -1.15 -16.47 -15.72
C ARG A 205 0.39 -16.41 -15.74
N ALA A 206 1.04 -16.45 -14.57
CA ALA A 206 2.49 -16.47 -14.34
C ALA A 206 2.88 -17.65 -13.43
N PRO A 207 2.78 -18.91 -13.92
CA PRO A 207 3.14 -20.11 -13.14
C PRO A 207 4.61 -20.12 -12.68
N GLU A 208 5.51 -19.49 -13.42
CA GLU A 208 6.93 -19.37 -13.08
C GLU A 208 7.15 -18.65 -11.74
N VAL A 209 6.30 -17.68 -11.40
CA VAL A 209 6.37 -16.99 -10.10
C VAL A 209 5.89 -17.88 -8.97
N ALA A 210 4.87 -18.71 -9.22
CA ALA A 210 4.45 -19.70 -8.24
C ALA A 210 5.59 -20.69 -7.94
N THR A 211 6.24 -21.24 -8.97
CA THR A 211 7.41 -22.12 -8.83
C THR A 211 8.56 -21.44 -8.10
N LEU A 212 8.89 -20.20 -8.43
CA LEU A 212 9.95 -19.43 -7.76
C LEU A 212 9.69 -19.28 -6.25
N LEU A 213 8.43 -19.13 -5.86
CA LEU A 213 8.03 -18.90 -4.47
C LEU A 213 7.64 -20.18 -3.71
N GLU A 214 7.61 -21.35 -4.35
CA GLU A 214 7.33 -22.63 -3.67
C GLU A 214 8.21 -22.88 -2.43
N PRO A 215 9.53 -22.64 -2.47
CA PRO A 215 10.40 -22.83 -1.30
C PRO A 215 9.99 -22.01 -0.08
N THR A 216 9.21 -20.95 -0.30
CA THR A 216 8.76 -19.99 0.71
C THR A 216 7.25 -20.03 0.91
N ASN A 217 6.63 -21.19 0.62
CA ASN A 217 5.19 -21.42 0.74
C ASN A 217 4.34 -20.45 -0.10
N GLY A 218 4.89 -20.01 -1.23
CA GLY A 218 4.26 -19.09 -2.17
C GLY A 218 4.36 -17.61 -1.80
N PHE A 219 5.17 -17.24 -0.81
CA PHE A 219 5.28 -15.85 -0.34
C PHE A 219 6.73 -15.39 -0.22
N LEU A 220 7.03 -14.17 -0.63
CA LEU A 220 8.35 -13.59 -0.43
C LEU A 220 8.71 -13.56 1.08
N PRO A 221 9.97 -13.78 1.45
CA PRO A 221 10.40 -13.71 2.84
C PRO A 221 10.11 -12.35 3.48
N PRO A 222 10.01 -12.28 4.83
CA PRO A 222 9.93 -10.99 5.52
C PRO A 222 11.20 -10.17 5.27
N VAL A 223 11.23 -8.92 5.75
CA VAL A 223 12.45 -8.09 5.73
C VAL A 223 13.57 -8.84 6.47
N ILE A 224 14.62 -9.25 5.76
CA ILE A 224 15.74 -10.03 6.29
C ILE A 224 16.91 -9.10 6.62
N LYS A 225 17.58 -9.34 7.74
CA LYS A 225 18.85 -8.68 8.08
C LYS A 225 20.01 -9.36 7.32
N GLY A 226 20.72 -8.60 6.50
CA GLY A 226 21.96 -9.00 5.84
C GLY A 226 23.11 -9.23 6.84
N LYS A 227 24.19 -9.82 6.35
CA LYS A 227 25.40 -10.15 7.14
C LYS A 227 26.10 -8.90 7.69
N ASP A 228 25.91 -7.77 7.05
CA ASP A 228 26.42 -6.44 7.42
C ASP A 228 25.54 -5.72 8.47
N ASN A 229 24.54 -6.41 9.03
CA ASN A 229 23.54 -5.86 9.93
C ASN A 229 22.59 -4.82 9.30
N HIS A 230 22.59 -4.64 7.98
CA HIS A 230 21.59 -3.84 7.28
C HIS A 230 20.41 -4.70 6.82
N PHE A 231 19.22 -4.13 6.69
CA PHE A 231 18.08 -4.86 6.13
C PHE A 231 18.23 -4.94 4.62
N LEU A 232 18.08 -6.15 4.07
CA LEU A 232 18.12 -6.35 2.63
C LEU A 232 16.92 -5.65 2.00
N ASN A 233 17.15 -5.02 0.85
CA ASN A 233 16.06 -4.55 0.01
C ASN A 233 15.17 -5.76 -0.34
N PRO A 234 13.84 -5.63 -0.28
CA PRO A 234 12.92 -6.70 -0.68
C PRO A 234 13.19 -7.27 -2.08
N ILE A 235 13.72 -6.48 -3.03
CA ILE A 235 14.15 -6.97 -4.37
C ILE A 235 15.35 -7.93 -4.26
N HIS A 236 16.36 -7.55 -3.47
CA HIS A 236 17.55 -8.37 -3.24
C HIS A 236 17.27 -9.60 -2.38
N THR A 237 16.13 -9.63 -1.67
CA THR A 237 15.77 -10.78 -0.83
C THR A 237 15.66 -12.05 -1.67
N VAL A 238 15.20 -11.97 -2.93
CA VAL A 238 15.13 -13.11 -3.87
C VAL A 238 16.51 -13.54 -4.37
N GLU A 239 17.41 -12.58 -4.59
CA GLU A 239 18.76 -12.84 -5.11
C GLU A 239 19.69 -13.48 -4.07
N TYR A 240 19.49 -13.19 -2.77
CA TYR A 240 20.30 -13.71 -1.66
C TYR A 240 19.63 -14.86 -0.88
N LEU A 241 18.51 -15.35 -1.41
CA LEU A 241 17.67 -16.36 -0.79
C LEU A 241 18.32 -17.75 -0.93
N ASP A 242 19.15 -18.13 0.06
CA ASP A 242 19.54 -19.53 0.23
C ASP A 242 18.34 -20.29 0.81
N SER A 243 17.76 -21.18 -0.01
CA SER A 243 16.59 -22.01 0.30
C SER A 243 16.64 -22.71 1.67
N ALA A 244 17.82 -22.89 2.26
CA ALA A 244 18.03 -23.60 3.51
C ALA A 244 17.93 -22.75 4.80
N LYS A 245 17.84 -21.41 4.76
CA LYS A 245 17.97 -20.55 5.97
C LYS A 245 16.91 -19.47 6.15
N LEU A 246 15.69 -19.71 5.68
CA LEU A 246 14.60 -18.77 5.89
C LEU A 246 14.11 -18.78 7.33
N ALA A 247 14.35 -17.66 8.02
CA ALA A 247 13.78 -17.39 9.33
C ALA A 247 12.26 -17.35 9.27
N LYS A 248 11.59 -17.62 10.41
CA LYS A 248 10.15 -17.41 10.47
C LYS A 248 9.85 -15.92 10.31
N TYR A 249 8.72 -15.64 9.67
CA TYR A 249 8.21 -14.28 9.44
C TYR A 249 8.27 -13.44 10.71
N ASP A 250 8.90 -12.27 10.65
CA ASP A 250 9.06 -11.31 11.74
C ASP A 250 9.80 -11.81 13.02
N GLU A 251 10.27 -13.06 13.09
CA GLU A 251 10.99 -13.62 14.26
C GLU A 251 12.33 -12.93 14.53
N HIS A 252 12.96 -12.38 13.50
CA HIS A 252 14.23 -11.64 13.60
C HIS A 252 14.07 -10.14 13.29
N CYS A 253 12.82 -9.67 13.31
CA CYS A 253 12.52 -8.27 13.09
C CYS A 253 12.97 -7.44 14.32
N PRO A 254 13.88 -6.45 14.21
CA PRO A 254 14.40 -5.74 15.38
C PRO A 254 13.35 -4.96 16.16
N SER A 255 12.30 -4.53 15.46
CA SER A 255 11.18 -3.82 16.09
C SER A 255 10.24 -4.75 16.86
N ILE A 256 10.50 -6.06 16.87
CA ILE A 256 9.68 -7.07 17.53
C ILE A 256 10.59 -7.85 18.50
N SER A 257 10.35 -7.67 19.81
CA SER A 257 11.04 -8.49 20.80
C SER A 257 10.58 -9.95 20.73
N ALA A 258 11.39 -10.88 21.23
CA ALA A 258 11.03 -12.29 21.26
C ALA A 258 9.73 -12.54 22.05
N GLU A 259 9.49 -11.77 23.11
CA GLU A 259 8.27 -11.81 23.92
C GLU A 259 7.06 -11.35 23.11
N LEU A 260 7.19 -10.22 22.40
CA LEU A 260 6.11 -9.70 21.55
C LEU A 260 5.80 -10.68 20.41
N TYR A 261 6.84 -11.23 19.76
CA TYR A 261 6.67 -12.25 18.74
C TYR A 261 5.89 -13.46 19.27
N ALA A 262 6.28 -13.98 20.44
CA ALA A 262 5.62 -15.11 21.06
C ALA A 262 4.14 -14.82 21.39
N CYS A 263 3.79 -13.58 21.76
CA CYS A 263 2.42 -13.15 22.00
C CYS A 263 1.57 -13.06 20.73
N LEU A 264 2.20 -12.80 19.59
CA LEU A 264 1.58 -12.65 18.27
C LEU A 264 1.40 -13.98 17.51
N VAL A 265 1.95 -15.07 18.04
CA VAL A 265 1.78 -16.42 17.48
C VAL A 265 0.57 -17.13 18.11
N CYS A 266 -0.32 -17.65 17.27
CA CYS A 266 -1.43 -18.47 17.72
C CYS A 266 -0.93 -19.74 18.43
N LYS A 267 -1.31 -19.93 19.69
CA LYS A 267 -0.81 -21.05 20.49
C LYS A 267 -1.31 -22.42 19.99
N LYS A 268 -2.46 -22.46 19.29
CA LYS A 268 -3.08 -23.66 18.72
C LYS A 268 -2.42 -24.06 17.39
N CYS A 269 -2.47 -23.19 16.37
CA CYS A 269 -2.00 -23.51 15.01
C CYS A 269 -0.59 -22.99 14.68
N LYS A 270 0.07 -22.25 15.60
CA LYS A 270 1.39 -21.64 15.42
C LYS A 270 1.50 -20.59 14.30
N LYS A 271 0.39 -20.14 13.71
CA LYS A 271 0.36 -19.04 12.75
C LYS A 271 0.68 -17.69 13.42
N TYR A 272 1.55 -16.91 12.79
CA TYR A 272 1.91 -15.55 13.22
C TYR A 272 0.96 -14.50 12.63
N PHE A 273 0.70 -13.44 13.40
CA PHE A 273 -0.06 -12.26 12.96
C PHE A 273 0.64 -10.97 13.42
N PRO A 274 0.68 -9.90 12.61
CA PRO A 274 1.42 -8.68 12.95
C PRO A 274 0.78 -7.83 14.06
N THR A 275 -0.47 -8.12 14.44
CA THR A 275 -1.19 -7.39 15.49
C THR A 275 -2.00 -8.33 16.38
N CYS A 276 -2.22 -7.93 17.64
CA CYS A 276 -3.07 -8.68 18.57
C CYS A 276 -4.53 -8.77 18.09
N ALA A 277 -5.03 -7.72 17.43
CA ALA A 277 -6.39 -7.69 16.87
C ALA A 277 -6.59 -8.80 15.83
N PHE A 278 -5.63 -8.99 14.92
CA PHE A 278 -5.71 -10.05 13.90
C PHE A 278 -5.62 -11.44 14.53
N LEU A 279 -4.76 -11.60 15.54
CA LEU A 279 -4.68 -12.87 16.27
C LEU A 279 -5.99 -13.19 17.01
N LEU A 280 -6.66 -12.20 17.59
CA LEU A 280 -7.96 -12.38 18.23
C LEU A 280 -9.01 -12.78 17.20
N ASN A 281 -9.11 -12.06 16.08
CA ASN A 281 -10.03 -12.39 15.01
C ASN A 281 -9.84 -13.82 14.48
N HIS A 282 -8.59 -14.20 14.21
CA HIS A 282 -8.23 -15.57 13.85
C HIS A 282 -8.70 -16.60 14.89
N LYS A 283 -8.44 -16.36 16.18
CA LYS A 283 -8.86 -17.29 17.24
C LYS A 283 -10.38 -17.44 17.30
N HIS A 284 -11.13 -16.36 17.08
CA HIS A 284 -12.60 -16.40 17.08
C HIS A 284 -13.15 -17.24 15.93
N LEU A 285 -12.58 -17.10 14.72
CA LEU A 285 -13.08 -17.74 13.52
C LEU A 285 -12.55 -19.16 13.31
N ALA A 286 -11.23 -19.36 13.43
CA ALA A 286 -10.59 -20.65 13.16
C ALA A 286 -10.54 -21.59 14.37
N HIS A 287 -10.71 -21.05 15.58
CA HIS A 287 -10.56 -21.81 16.83
C HIS A 287 -11.69 -21.54 17.83
N PRO A 288 -12.97 -21.65 17.42
CA PRO A 288 -14.10 -21.38 18.30
C PRO A 288 -13.97 -22.22 19.57
N LYS A 289 -14.31 -21.63 20.72
CA LYS A 289 -14.41 -22.40 21.96
C LYS A 289 -15.54 -23.39 21.75
N SER A 290 -15.24 -24.69 21.86
CA SER A 290 -16.26 -25.73 21.98
C SER A 290 -17.18 -25.34 23.14
N LYS A 291 -18.48 -25.24 22.87
CA LYS A 291 -19.51 -25.00 23.89
C LYS A 291 -19.49 -26.10 24.94
#